data_AF-A0A6J0N5N0-F1
#
_entry.id   AF-A0A6J0N5N0-F1
#
_cell.length_a   1.000
_cell.length_b   1.000
_cell.length_c   1.000
_cell.angle_alpha   90.00
_cell.angle_beta   90.00
_cell.angle_gamma   90.00
#
_symmetry.space_group_name_H-M   'P 1'
#
loop_
_entity.id
_entity.type
_entity.pdbx_description
1 polymer ?
#
loop_
_entity_poly.entity_id
_entity_poly.type
_entity_poly.pdbx_seq_one_letter_code
_entity_poly.pdbx_strand_id
1 'polypeptide(L)'
;MSLLCCTLSQDQFIGPSGPRVLRVPLSATVSEACNSEGWLLAHPRSQEALDIQIHLTTIALPLSEIDDEYEWKVAGSSTSVYSSAATWEFLRPKSEKKAWVDCVWFKGSIPKLAFNMWIANADRLPTRARLASWGLQISTTCCLCSREVETRDHLLLTCSYSREVWDLVLTRLNPPLHAFHDWNELLSWIRSTTTHSPIILKKIAVQSTVYHLWKQRNNVYHNNCIIAPTVIARGIYRNVEYS
;
A
#
# COMPACT_ATOMS: atom_id res chain seq x y z
N MET A 1 27.39 -12.34 -14.01
CA MET A 1 27.57 -10.92 -13.65
C MET A 1 28.82 -10.88 -12.78
N SER A 2 29.94 -10.43 -13.34
CA SER A 2 31.27 -10.68 -12.79
C SER A 2 31.38 -10.25 -11.33
N LEU A 3 31.77 -11.17 -10.45
CA LEU A 3 31.93 -10.96 -9.01
C LEU A 3 32.83 -9.75 -8.66
N LEU A 4 33.71 -9.33 -9.58
CA LEU A 4 34.49 -8.08 -9.52
C LEU A 4 33.64 -6.80 -9.41
N CYS A 5 32.43 -6.77 -9.96
CA CYS A 5 31.50 -5.63 -9.81
C CYS A 5 30.66 -5.69 -8.52
N CYS A 6 30.57 -6.84 -7.86
CA CYS A 6 29.77 -7.01 -6.65
C CYS A 6 30.62 -6.88 -5.36
N THR A 7 31.89 -7.28 -5.38
CA THR A 7 32.78 -7.13 -4.21
C THR A 7 33.39 -5.74 -4.12
N LEU A 8 33.62 -5.10 -5.27
CA LEU A 8 34.00 -3.71 -5.38
C LEU A 8 32.86 -3.02 -6.11
N SER A 9 32.22 -2.03 -5.50
CA SER A 9 31.38 -1.08 -6.23
C SER A 9 32.28 -0.26 -7.18
N GLN A 10 32.82 -0.88 -8.23
CA GLN A 10 33.76 -0.27 -9.17
C GLN A 10 33.14 1.00 -9.78
N ASP A 11 31.83 0.98 -10.02
CA ASP A 11 31.04 2.13 -10.48
C ASP A 11 31.01 3.30 -9.48
N GLN A 12 31.20 3.05 -8.18
CA GLN A 12 31.19 4.08 -7.14
C GLN A 12 32.59 4.63 -6.83
N PHE A 13 33.67 3.93 -7.22
CA PHE A 13 35.05 4.30 -6.86
C PHE A 13 35.92 4.77 -8.05
N ILE A 14 35.91 4.07 -9.19
CA ILE A 14 36.63 4.50 -10.43
C ILE A 14 35.64 4.90 -11.54
N GLY A 15 34.35 4.63 -11.34
CA GLY A 15 33.29 4.96 -12.29
C GLY A 15 33.32 4.11 -13.55
N PRO A 16 32.57 4.48 -14.60
CA PRO A 16 32.35 3.65 -15.79
C PRO A 16 33.62 3.40 -16.62
N SER A 17 34.71 4.12 -16.35
CA SER A 17 36.01 3.93 -17.02
C SER A 17 36.91 2.90 -16.33
N GLY A 18 36.51 2.36 -15.17
CA GLY A 18 37.29 1.41 -14.36
C GLY A 18 37.88 0.23 -15.14
N PRO A 19 37.09 -0.52 -15.94
CA PRO A 19 37.59 -1.65 -16.73
C PRO A 19 38.73 -1.26 -17.69
N ARG A 20 38.62 -0.08 -18.32
CA ARG A 20 39.67 0.46 -19.21
C ARG A 20 40.93 0.86 -18.44
N VAL A 21 40.77 1.46 -17.25
CA VAL A 21 41.89 1.90 -16.39
C VAL A 21 42.68 0.69 -15.86
N LEU A 22 41.97 -0.36 -15.43
CA LEU A 22 42.55 -1.58 -14.89
C LEU A 22 43.01 -2.58 -15.97
N ARG A 23 42.67 -2.32 -17.24
CA ARG A 23 42.84 -3.23 -18.39
C ARG A 23 42.17 -4.59 -18.20
N VAL A 24 41.04 -4.61 -17.50
CA VAL A 24 40.22 -5.79 -17.32
C VAL A 24 39.06 -5.70 -18.31
N PRO A 25 38.90 -6.65 -19.24
CA PRO A 25 37.75 -6.68 -20.14
C PRO A 25 36.42 -6.70 -19.38
N LEU A 26 35.38 -6.06 -19.92
CA LEU A 26 34.05 -6.02 -19.30
C LEU A 26 33.43 -7.42 -19.07
N SER A 27 33.79 -8.38 -19.93
CA SER A 27 33.33 -9.76 -19.84
C SER A 27 34.25 -10.66 -19.01
N ALA A 28 35.35 -10.13 -18.46
CA ALA A 28 36.32 -10.94 -17.76
C ALA A 28 35.75 -11.49 -16.44
N THR A 29 36.13 -12.71 -16.11
CA THR A 29 35.86 -13.31 -14.80
C THR A 29 36.90 -12.87 -13.76
N VAL A 30 36.62 -13.15 -12.48
CA VAL A 30 37.60 -12.90 -11.42
C VAL A 30 38.83 -13.81 -11.58
N SER A 31 38.61 -15.07 -11.97
CA SER A 31 39.67 -16.04 -12.22
C SER A 31 40.58 -15.65 -13.39
N GLU A 32 40.07 -14.94 -14.40
CA GLU A 32 40.89 -14.37 -15.49
C GLU A 32 41.72 -13.16 -15.06
N ALA A 33 41.34 -12.49 -13.96
CA ALA A 33 41.97 -11.28 -13.45
C ALA A 33 43.02 -11.56 -12.36
N CYS A 34 43.30 -12.82 -12.01
CA CYS A 34 44.32 -13.19 -11.02
C CYS A 34 45.00 -14.53 -11.35
N ASN A 35 46.20 -14.75 -10.80
CA ASN A 35 46.93 -16.01 -10.89
C ASN A 35 47.55 -16.37 -9.52
N SER A 36 48.39 -17.42 -9.47
CA SER A 36 49.08 -17.87 -8.26
C SER A 36 50.03 -16.84 -7.64
N GLU A 37 50.44 -15.82 -8.40
CA GLU A 37 51.37 -14.78 -7.95
C GLU A 37 50.65 -13.50 -7.50
N GLY A 38 49.39 -13.28 -7.91
CA GLY A 38 48.63 -12.10 -7.54
C GLY A 38 47.54 -11.71 -8.53
N TRP A 39 47.03 -10.48 -8.37
CA TRP A 39 46.08 -9.85 -9.30
C TRP A 39 46.79 -9.38 -10.57
N LEU A 40 46.25 -9.73 -11.74
CA LEU A 40 46.75 -9.37 -13.06
C LEU A 40 46.21 -8.01 -13.51
N LEU A 41 46.62 -6.95 -12.81
CA LEU A 41 46.15 -5.58 -13.05
C LEU A 41 47.22 -4.71 -13.69
N ALA A 42 46.81 -3.76 -14.52
CA ALA A 42 47.73 -2.78 -15.08
C ALA A 42 48.32 -1.88 -13.98
N HIS A 43 49.56 -1.40 -14.17
CA HIS A 43 50.18 -0.45 -13.24
C HIS A 43 49.24 0.74 -12.99
N PRO A 44 48.99 1.14 -11.73
CA PRO A 44 48.04 2.18 -11.42
C PRO A 44 48.54 3.52 -11.98
N ARG A 45 47.60 4.29 -12.56
CA ARG A 45 47.86 5.60 -13.18
C ARG A 45 47.09 6.74 -12.50
N SER A 46 46.41 6.43 -11.41
CA SER A 46 45.69 7.37 -10.55
C SER A 46 45.75 6.86 -9.10
N GLN A 47 45.46 7.73 -8.14
CA GLN A 47 45.44 7.36 -6.73
C GLN A 47 44.34 6.34 -6.45
N GLU A 48 43.18 6.48 -7.08
CA GLU A 48 42.04 5.58 -6.93
C GLU A 48 42.38 4.16 -7.43
N ALA A 49 43.10 4.06 -8.56
CA ALA A 49 43.56 2.76 -9.05
C ALA A 49 44.58 2.11 -8.12
N LEU A 50 45.47 2.92 -7.51
CA LEU A 50 46.45 2.43 -6.52
C LEU A 50 45.74 1.93 -5.25
N ASP A 51 44.77 2.69 -4.73
CA ASP A 51 44.01 2.33 -3.53
C ASP A 51 43.24 1.02 -3.72
N ILE A 52 42.63 0.81 -4.90
CA ILE A 52 41.99 -0.48 -5.23
C ILE A 52 43.02 -1.61 -5.23
N GLN A 53 44.18 -1.41 -5.85
CA GLN A 53 45.20 -2.46 -5.90
C GLN A 53 45.72 -2.81 -4.50
N ILE A 54 45.99 -1.81 -3.66
CA ILE A 54 46.37 -2.02 -2.26
C ILE A 54 45.28 -2.83 -1.56
N HIS A 55 44.01 -2.44 -1.68
CA HIS A 55 42.91 -3.18 -1.06
C HIS A 55 42.80 -4.63 -1.57
N LEU A 56 42.93 -4.85 -2.87
CA LEU A 56 42.88 -6.18 -3.47
C LEU A 56 43.98 -7.10 -2.95
N THR A 57 45.16 -6.56 -2.59
CA THR A 57 46.23 -7.36 -1.94
C THR A 57 45.88 -7.79 -0.52
N THR A 58 44.89 -7.16 0.14
CA THR A 58 44.40 -7.57 1.46
C THR A 58 43.36 -8.70 1.42
N ILE A 59 42.85 -9.02 0.23
CA ILE A 59 41.85 -10.07 0.02
C ILE A 59 42.56 -11.36 -0.40
N ALA A 60 42.15 -12.50 0.19
CA ALA A 60 42.65 -13.79 -0.25
C ALA A 60 42.27 -14.06 -1.71
N LEU A 61 43.23 -14.48 -2.53
CA LEU A 61 43.00 -14.76 -3.94
C LEU A 61 42.01 -15.93 -4.08
N PRO A 62 40.95 -15.79 -4.89
CA PRO A 62 39.98 -16.85 -5.13
C PRO A 62 40.55 -17.87 -6.13
N LEU A 63 41.61 -18.59 -5.74
CA LEU A 63 42.27 -19.64 -6.54
C LEU A 63 41.55 -21.00 -6.45
N SER A 64 40.28 -20.99 -6.04
CA SER A 64 39.50 -22.22 -5.86
C SER A 64 38.89 -22.66 -7.19
N GLU A 65 38.91 -23.95 -7.48
CA GLU A 65 38.17 -24.56 -8.60
C GLU A 65 36.70 -24.84 -8.25
N ILE A 66 36.18 -24.28 -7.16
CA ILE A 66 34.77 -24.42 -6.77
C ILE A 66 33.91 -23.54 -7.69
N ASP A 67 32.81 -24.09 -8.18
CA ASP A 67 31.81 -23.37 -8.96
C ASP A 67 31.23 -22.18 -8.17
N ASP A 68 30.96 -21.08 -8.86
CA ASP A 68 30.35 -19.89 -8.25
C ASP A 68 28.96 -20.23 -7.65
N GLU A 69 28.75 -19.85 -6.39
CA GLU A 69 27.44 -19.89 -5.75
C GLU A 69 26.80 -18.50 -5.68
N TYR A 70 25.49 -18.44 -5.94
CA TYR A 70 24.72 -17.21 -5.81
C TYR A 70 24.24 -17.03 -4.37
N GLU A 71 24.64 -15.93 -3.73
CA GLU A 71 24.09 -15.50 -2.45
C GLU A 71 23.20 -14.26 -2.59
N TRP A 72 22.02 -14.34 -1.97
CA TRP A 72 21.12 -13.20 -1.80
C TRP A 72 21.34 -12.57 -0.44
N LYS A 73 21.71 -11.29 -0.42
CA LYS A 73 21.88 -10.53 0.82
C LYS A 73 20.67 -9.62 1.05
N VAL A 74 19.88 -9.91 2.08
CA VAL A 74 18.72 -9.09 2.49
C VAL A 74 18.87 -8.78 3.98
N ALA A 75 18.81 -7.49 4.35
CA ALA A 75 18.90 -7.03 5.74
C ALA A 75 20.13 -7.55 6.54
N GLY A 76 21.26 -7.79 5.87
CA GLY A 76 22.50 -8.29 6.50
C GLY A 76 22.58 -9.81 6.65
N SER A 77 21.56 -10.57 6.23
CA SER A 77 21.59 -12.03 6.15
C SER A 77 21.84 -12.49 4.72
N SER A 78 22.76 -13.43 4.52
CA SER A 78 22.97 -14.13 3.25
C SER A 78 22.14 -15.41 3.19
N THR A 79 21.45 -15.64 2.07
CA THR A 79 20.69 -16.86 1.79
C THR A 79 21.01 -17.37 0.39
N SER A 80 21.14 -18.68 0.22
CA SER A 80 21.30 -19.29 -1.11
C SER A 80 19.99 -19.32 -1.91
N VAL A 81 18.85 -19.09 -1.24
CA VAL A 81 17.51 -19.10 -1.85
C VAL A 81 16.97 -17.67 -1.95
N TYR A 82 16.55 -17.29 -3.15
CA TYR A 82 15.85 -16.03 -3.39
C TYR A 82 14.46 -16.03 -2.75
N SER A 83 14.14 -14.98 -2.00
CA SER A 83 12.79 -14.74 -1.48
C SER A 83 12.28 -13.39 -1.96
N SER A 84 11.29 -13.42 -2.85
CA SER A 84 10.58 -12.21 -3.29
C SER A 84 9.90 -11.50 -2.13
N ALA A 85 9.37 -12.25 -1.16
CA ALA A 85 8.73 -11.71 0.04
C ALA A 85 9.74 -10.98 0.94
N ALA A 86 10.90 -11.57 1.21
CA ALA A 86 11.94 -10.93 2.02
C ALA A 86 12.51 -9.68 1.34
N THR A 87 12.76 -9.78 0.03
CA THR A 87 13.24 -8.66 -0.79
C THR A 87 12.23 -7.51 -0.78
N TRP A 88 10.94 -7.79 -0.98
CA TRP A 88 9.88 -6.79 -0.92
C TRP A 88 9.75 -6.16 0.48
N GLU A 89 9.80 -6.97 1.54
CA GLU A 89 9.70 -6.47 2.91
C GLU A 89 10.88 -5.56 3.30
N PHE A 90 12.05 -5.77 2.71
CA PHE A 90 13.22 -4.92 2.87
C PHE A 90 13.12 -3.63 2.04
N LEU A 91 12.71 -3.72 0.77
CA LEU A 91 12.65 -2.57 -0.14
C LEU A 91 11.45 -1.64 0.15
N ARG A 92 10.35 -2.16 0.70
CA ARG A 92 9.14 -1.36 0.87
C ARG A 92 9.35 -0.25 1.91
N PRO A 93 8.89 0.98 1.64
CA PRO A 93 8.75 2.00 2.67
C PRO A 93 7.80 1.50 3.76
N LYS A 94 8.31 1.35 4.99
CA LYS A 94 7.49 0.94 6.13
C LYS A 94 6.84 2.19 6.74
N SER A 95 5.51 2.17 6.84
CA SER A 95 4.74 3.19 7.54
C SER A 95 3.99 2.58 8.71
N GLU A 96 3.61 3.42 9.68
CA GLU A 96 2.75 2.99 10.78
C GLU A 96 1.45 2.37 10.27
N LYS A 97 1.05 1.27 10.93
CA LYS A 97 -0.21 0.60 10.66
C LYS A 97 -1.35 1.54 11.03
N LYS A 98 -2.18 1.90 10.04
CA LYS A 98 -3.34 2.77 10.28
C LYS A 98 -4.40 2.05 11.10
N ALA A 99 -5.02 2.76 12.04
CA ALA A 99 -6.02 2.20 12.94
C ALA A 99 -7.16 1.50 12.17
N TRP A 100 -7.65 2.07 11.07
CA TRP A 100 -8.78 1.55 10.29
C TRP A 100 -8.51 0.27 9.47
N VAL A 101 -7.27 -0.24 9.41
CA VAL A 101 -6.88 -1.35 8.51
C VAL A 101 -7.76 -2.58 8.68
N ASP A 102 -8.08 -2.96 9.91
CA ASP A 102 -8.90 -4.14 10.22
C ASP A 102 -10.40 -3.95 9.92
N CYS A 103 -10.89 -2.70 9.85
CA CYS A 103 -12.25 -2.39 9.41
C CYS A 103 -12.39 -2.47 7.89
N VAL A 104 -11.29 -2.32 7.15
CA VAL A 104 -11.25 -2.32 5.69
C VAL A 104 -10.90 -3.71 5.15
N TRP A 105 -9.79 -4.26 5.63
CA TRP A 105 -9.19 -5.50 5.12
C TRP A 105 -9.36 -6.61 6.16
N PHE A 106 -10.21 -7.58 5.84
CA PHE A 106 -10.45 -8.75 6.68
C PHE A 106 -10.81 -9.97 5.81
N LYS A 107 -10.70 -11.16 6.39
CA LYS A 107 -11.09 -12.41 5.72
C LYS A 107 -12.59 -12.39 5.44
N GLY A 108 -12.98 -12.56 4.17
CA GLY A 108 -14.37 -12.41 3.72
C GLY A 108 -14.76 -10.98 3.32
N SER A 109 -13.82 -10.04 3.25
CA SER A 109 -14.10 -8.72 2.69
C SER A 109 -14.38 -8.80 1.20
N ILE A 110 -15.39 -8.05 0.73
CA ILE A 110 -15.70 -7.94 -0.69
C ILE A 110 -14.79 -6.84 -1.29
N PRO A 111 -13.92 -7.14 -2.27
CA PRO A 111 -12.91 -6.20 -2.75
C PRO A 111 -13.47 -4.83 -3.15
N LYS A 112 -14.62 -4.82 -3.82
CA LYS A 112 -15.31 -3.59 -4.25
C LYS A 112 -15.73 -2.70 -3.07
N LEU A 113 -16.23 -3.30 -2.00
CA LEU A 113 -16.68 -2.59 -0.80
C LEU A 113 -15.48 -2.14 0.04
N ALA A 114 -14.49 -3.01 0.18
CA ALA A 114 -13.24 -2.72 0.90
C ALA A 114 -12.48 -1.56 0.25
N PHE A 115 -12.38 -1.53 -1.08
CA PHE A 115 -11.76 -0.41 -1.79
C PHE A 115 -12.50 0.90 -1.53
N ASN A 116 -13.83 0.92 -1.62
CA ASN A 116 -14.59 2.14 -1.33
C ASN A 116 -14.42 2.59 0.13
N MET A 117 -14.48 1.66 1.07
CA MET A 117 -14.28 1.92 2.49
C MET A 117 -12.88 2.46 2.78
N TRP A 118 -11.85 1.95 2.09
CA TRP A 118 -10.48 2.47 2.19
C TRP A 118 -10.40 3.95 1.81
N ILE A 119 -10.96 4.32 0.65
CA ILE A 119 -10.97 5.70 0.18
C ILE A 119 -11.78 6.60 1.13
N ALA A 120 -12.89 6.11 1.69
CA ALA A 120 -13.67 6.82 2.70
C ALA A 120 -12.87 7.05 3.99
N ASN A 121 -12.14 6.04 4.49
CA ASN A 121 -11.27 6.18 5.66
C ASN A 121 -10.13 7.17 5.43
N ALA A 122 -9.59 7.24 4.21
CA ALA A 122 -8.59 8.22 3.84
C ALA A 122 -9.16 9.64 3.64
N ASP A 123 -10.48 9.81 3.76
CA ASP A 123 -11.21 11.03 3.44
C ASP A 123 -10.96 11.54 2.01
N ARG A 124 -10.77 10.62 1.07
CA ARG A 124 -10.37 10.92 -0.32
C ARG A 124 -11.53 10.84 -1.32
N LEU A 125 -12.77 10.70 -0.84
CA LEU A 125 -13.94 10.75 -1.70
C LEU A 125 -14.16 12.20 -2.21
N PRO A 126 -14.50 12.41 -3.49
CA PRO A 126 -14.73 13.74 -4.06
C PRO A 126 -16.09 14.33 -3.64
N THR A 127 -16.26 14.59 -2.34
CA THR A 127 -17.41 15.33 -1.80
C THR A 127 -17.41 16.78 -2.30
N ARG A 128 -18.57 17.45 -2.31
CA ARG A 128 -18.64 18.84 -2.79
C ARG A 128 -17.76 19.79 -1.98
N ALA A 129 -17.66 19.60 -0.66
CA ALA A 129 -16.75 20.40 0.17
C ALA A 129 -15.27 20.22 -0.26
N ARG A 130 -14.86 19.00 -0.59
CA ARG A 130 -13.49 18.70 -1.04
C ARG A 130 -13.22 19.18 -2.46
N LEU A 131 -14.19 19.07 -3.35
CA LEU A 131 -14.08 19.61 -4.71
C LEU A 131 -13.97 21.15 -4.68
N ALA A 132 -14.75 21.82 -3.83
CA ALA A 132 -14.66 23.27 -3.65
C ALA A 132 -13.28 23.69 -3.09
N SER A 133 -12.67 22.92 -2.18
CA SER A 133 -11.33 23.22 -1.67
C SER A 133 -10.22 23.06 -2.72
N TRP A 134 -10.49 22.38 -3.84
CA TRP A 134 -9.60 22.35 -5.01
C TRP A 134 -9.79 23.55 -5.97
N GLY A 135 -10.63 24.52 -5.60
CA GLY A 135 -10.87 25.74 -6.38
C GLY A 135 -12.04 25.66 -7.36
N LEU A 136 -12.81 24.57 -7.36
CA LEU A 136 -14.01 24.47 -8.19
C LEU A 136 -15.11 25.39 -7.62
N GLN A 137 -15.70 26.22 -8.48
CA GLN A 137 -16.81 27.11 -8.14
C GLN A 137 -18.13 26.34 -8.14
N ILE A 138 -18.33 25.48 -7.13
CA ILE A 138 -19.53 24.66 -6.96
C ILE A 138 -20.19 24.92 -5.60
N SER A 139 -21.51 24.71 -5.51
CA SER A 139 -22.19 24.68 -4.22
C SER A 139 -21.66 23.54 -3.36
N THR A 140 -21.33 23.84 -2.11
CA THR A 140 -20.88 22.85 -1.11
C THR A 140 -22.05 22.13 -0.43
N THR A 141 -23.29 22.54 -0.69
CA THR A 141 -24.48 21.95 -0.07
C THR A 141 -24.64 20.48 -0.50
N CYS A 142 -24.93 19.60 0.46
CA CYS A 142 -25.15 18.18 0.26
C CYS A 142 -26.26 17.91 -0.75
N CYS A 143 -25.97 17.13 -1.79
CA CYS A 143 -26.95 16.85 -2.84
C CYS A 143 -28.08 15.91 -2.39
N LEU A 144 -27.92 15.20 -1.26
CA LEU A 144 -28.94 14.28 -0.75
C LEU A 144 -30.00 14.99 0.11
N CYS A 145 -29.58 15.86 1.04
CA CYS A 145 -30.49 16.54 1.96
C CYS A 145 -30.75 18.00 1.59
N SER A 146 -29.88 18.62 0.78
CA SER A 146 -29.93 20.04 0.41
C SER A 146 -29.93 21.03 1.59
N ARG A 147 -29.36 20.65 2.75
CA ARG A 147 -29.38 21.46 3.99
C ARG A 147 -28.00 21.88 4.49
N GLU A 148 -27.08 20.92 4.61
CA GLU A 148 -25.77 21.12 5.23
C GLU A 148 -24.63 21.00 4.20
N VAL A 149 -23.41 21.35 4.60
CA VAL A 149 -22.20 21.16 3.79
C VAL A 149 -21.90 19.68 3.58
N GLU A 150 -21.61 19.28 2.34
CA GLU A 150 -21.26 17.92 1.94
C GLU A 150 -19.83 17.54 2.36
N THR A 151 -19.65 17.25 3.64
CA THR A 151 -18.44 16.58 4.16
C THR A 151 -18.61 15.06 4.09
N ARG A 152 -17.53 14.27 4.31
CA ARG A 152 -17.63 12.81 4.41
C ARG A 152 -18.60 12.39 5.51
N ASP A 153 -18.40 12.91 6.71
CA ASP A 153 -19.17 12.53 7.89
C ASP A 153 -20.62 12.96 7.75
N HIS A 154 -20.88 14.15 7.18
CA HIS A 154 -22.25 14.54 6.85
C HIS A 154 -22.87 13.61 5.81
N LEU A 155 -22.21 13.45 4.65
CA LEU A 155 -22.74 12.69 3.55
C LEU A 155 -23.03 11.23 3.93
N LEU A 156 -22.12 10.59 4.67
CA LEU A 156 -22.17 9.16 4.94
C LEU A 156 -22.84 8.82 6.27
N LEU A 157 -22.95 9.75 7.23
CA LEU A 157 -23.46 9.47 8.58
C LEU A 157 -24.64 10.38 8.96
N THR A 158 -24.43 11.70 8.98
CA THR A 158 -25.37 12.63 9.64
C THR A 158 -26.42 13.25 8.72
N CYS A 159 -26.30 13.10 7.41
CA CYS A 159 -27.31 13.49 6.42
C CYS A 159 -28.64 12.78 6.70
N SER A 160 -29.78 13.50 6.63
CA SER A 160 -31.10 12.94 6.93
C SER A 160 -31.42 11.69 6.10
N TYR A 161 -31.12 11.73 4.80
CA TYR A 161 -31.26 10.57 3.91
C TYR A 161 -30.39 9.39 4.36
N SER A 162 -29.14 9.68 4.75
CA SER A 162 -28.18 8.65 5.17
C SER A 162 -28.57 8.03 6.51
N ARG A 163 -29.11 8.82 7.44
CA ARG A 163 -29.66 8.32 8.72
C ARG A 163 -30.80 7.34 8.49
N GLU A 164 -31.74 7.65 7.59
CA GLU A 164 -32.84 6.72 7.26
C GLU A 164 -32.31 5.37 6.73
N VAL A 165 -31.27 5.38 5.90
CA VAL A 165 -30.62 4.13 5.44
C VAL A 165 -29.94 3.40 6.60
N TRP A 166 -29.22 4.12 7.46
CA TRP A 166 -28.59 3.55 8.63
C TRP A 166 -29.60 2.92 9.59
N ASP A 167 -30.69 3.61 9.91
CA ASP A 167 -31.73 3.12 10.82
C ASP A 167 -32.32 1.79 10.31
N LEU A 168 -32.62 1.70 9.01
CA LEU A 168 -33.08 0.47 8.38
C LEU A 168 -32.06 -0.66 8.54
N VAL A 169 -30.80 -0.42 8.17
CA VAL A 169 -29.74 -1.44 8.20
C VAL A 169 -29.39 -1.88 9.63
N LEU A 170 -29.30 -0.92 10.55
CA LEU A 170 -28.93 -1.14 11.94
C LEU A 170 -30.04 -1.85 12.73
N THR A 171 -31.31 -1.70 12.34
CA THR A 171 -32.43 -2.46 12.93
C THR A 171 -32.27 -3.97 12.75
N ARG A 172 -31.62 -4.41 11.67
CA ARG A 172 -31.30 -5.85 11.44
C ARG A 172 -29.97 -6.27 12.04
N LEU A 173 -29.19 -5.32 12.55
CA LEU A 173 -27.96 -5.56 13.29
C LEU A 173 -28.23 -5.26 14.77
N ASN A 174 -27.17 -5.23 15.59
CA ASN A 174 -27.27 -4.72 16.95
C ASN A 174 -27.15 -3.18 16.92
N PRO A 175 -28.26 -2.42 16.99
CA PRO A 175 -28.22 -0.97 16.79
C PRO A 175 -27.35 -0.29 17.86
N PRO A 176 -26.58 0.75 17.51
CA PRO A 176 -25.91 1.59 18.49
C PRO A 176 -26.95 2.33 19.36
N LEU A 177 -26.55 2.72 20.57
CA LEU A 177 -27.40 3.52 21.46
C LEU A 177 -27.75 4.89 20.85
N HIS A 178 -26.85 5.43 20.02
CA HIS A 178 -27.00 6.72 19.35
C HIS A 178 -26.55 6.61 17.89
N ALA A 179 -27.12 7.46 17.03
CA ALA A 179 -26.66 7.60 15.65
C ALA A 179 -25.20 8.08 15.61
N PHE A 180 -24.47 7.71 14.57
CA PHE A 180 -23.07 8.14 14.39
C PHE A 180 -23.01 9.62 14.00
N HIS A 181 -22.17 10.40 14.68
CA HIS A 181 -21.94 11.82 14.41
C HIS A 181 -20.63 12.04 13.66
N ASP A 182 -19.64 11.19 13.90
CA ASP A 182 -18.35 11.23 13.24
C ASP A 182 -17.86 9.83 12.82
N TRP A 183 -16.81 9.84 12.01
CA TRP A 183 -16.24 8.60 11.47
C TRP A 183 -15.57 7.72 12.53
N ASN A 184 -15.06 8.29 13.62
CA ASN A 184 -14.40 7.53 14.68
C ASN A 184 -15.42 6.73 15.51
N GLU A 185 -16.60 7.30 15.77
CA GLU A 185 -17.72 6.60 16.39
C GLU A 185 -18.14 5.37 15.57
N LEU A 186 -18.25 5.53 14.24
CA LEU A 186 -18.52 4.41 13.34
C LEU A 186 -17.43 3.33 13.46
N LEU A 187 -16.15 3.69 13.38
CA LEU A 187 -15.04 2.74 13.48
C LEU A 187 -14.97 2.04 14.85
N SER A 188 -15.28 2.75 15.93
CA SER A 188 -15.38 2.19 17.28
C SER A 188 -16.51 1.16 17.36
N TRP A 189 -17.69 1.51 16.85
CA TRP A 189 -18.83 0.61 16.83
C TRP A 189 -18.60 -0.63 15.94
N ILE A 190 -17.89 -0.52 14.81
CA ILE A 190 -17.53 -1.71 14.01
C ILE A 190 -16.71 -2.72 14.82
N ARG A 191 -15.81 -2.23 15.69
CA ARG A 191 -14.93 -3.08 16.52
C ARG A 191 -15.60 -3.64 17.74
N SER A 192 -16.70 -3.03 18.20
CA SER A 192 -17.38 -3.49 19.41
C SER A 192 -17.91 -4.91 19.20
N THR A 193 -17.64 -5.76 20.19
CA THR A 193 -18.23 -7.10 20.28
C THR A 193 -19.69 -6.97 20.64
N THR A 194 -20.53 -7.79 20.01
CA THR A 194 -21.97 -7.83 20.29
C THR A 194 -22.40 -9.27 20.41
N THR A 195 -23.27 -9.57 21.38
CA THR A 195 -23.84 -10.91 21.60
C THR A 195 -24.64 -11.44 20.42
N HIS A 196 -25.26 -10.55 19.65
CA HIS A 196 -26.28 -10.91 18.64
C HIS A 196 -25.79 -10.92 17.19
N SER A 197 -24.57 -10.45 16.88
CA SER A 197 -24.10 -10.37 15.49
C SER A 197 -22.59 -10.61 15.38
N PRO A 198 -22.14 -11.49 14.45
CA PRO A 198 -20.73 -11.66 14.16
C PRO A 198 -20.09 -10.34 13.71
N ILE A 199 -18.86 -10.07 14.17
CA ILE A 199 -18.10 -8.86 13.79
C ILE A 199 -17.94 -8.75 12.26
N ILE A 200 -17.77 -9.88 11.56
CA ILE A 200 -17.64 -9.92 10.10
C ILE A 200 -18.91 -9.38 9.44
N LEU A 201 -20.09 -9.78 9.92
CA LEU A 201 -21.37 -9.31 9.41
C LEU A 201 -21.51 -7.79 9.57
N LYS A 202 -21.14 -7.26 10.74
CA LYS A 202 -21.12 -5.80 10.98
C LYS A 202 -20.19 -5.08 10.01
N LYS A 203 -18.98 -5.62 9.79
CA LYS A 203 -18.02 -5.04 8.84
C LYS A 203 -18.57 -5.02 7.41
N ILE A 204 -19.12 -6.14 6.92
CA ILE A 204 -19.69 -6.23 5.57
C ILE A 204 -20.89 -5.29 5.40
N ALA A 205 -21.78 -5.23 6.39
CA ALA A 205 -22.94 -4.35 6.35
C ALA A 205 -22.53 -2.87 6.32
N VAL A 206 -21.58 -2.45 7.18
CA VAL A 206 -21.08 -1.06 7.16
C VAL A 206 -20.41 -0.71 5.85
N GLN A 207 -19.52 -1.57 5.34
CA GLN A 207 -18.87 -1.31 4.05
C GLN A 207 -19.90 -1.25 2.90
N SER A 208 -20.94 -2.10 2.95
CA SER A 208 -22.05 -2.07 2.01
C SER A 208 -22.83 -0.77 2.09
N THR A 209 -23.18 -0.31 3.30
CA THR A 209 -23.91 0.95 3.49
C THR A 209 -23.13 2.14 2.96
N VAL A 210 -21.85 2.27 3.34
CA VAL A 210 -20.96 3.33 2.85
C VAL A 210 -20.88 3.32 1.32
N TYR A 211 -20.70 2.14 0.73
CA TYR A 211 -20.65 2.00 -0.72
C TYR A 211 -21.95 2.44 -1.41
N HIS A 212 -23.10 2.00 -0.91
CA HIS A 212 -24.39 2.31 -1.53
C HIS A 212 -24.80 3.76 -1.32
N LEU A 213 -24.50 4.37 -0.16
CA LEU A 213 -24.67 5.81 0.05
C LEU A 213 -23.79 6.63 -0.91
N TRP A 214 -22.53 6.24 -1.07
CA TRP A 214 -21.64 6.88 -2.04
C TRP A 214 -22.15 6.73 -3.48
N LYS A 215 -22.60 5.52 -3.85
CA LYS A 215 -23.22 5.26 -5.15
C LYS A 215 -24.46 6.14 -5.38
N GLN A 216 -25.31 6.25 -4.36
CA GLN A 216 -26.53 7.04 -4.42
C GLN A 216 -26.25 8.54 -4.55
N ARG A 217 -25.27 9.05 -3.80
CA ARG A 217 -24.76 10.41 -3.97
C ARG A 217 -24.33 10.67 -5.41
N ASN A 218 -23.54 9.78 -6.00
CA ASN A 218 -23.09 9.94 -7.39
C ASN A 218 -24.24 9.87 -8.39
N ASN A 219 -25.24 9.02 -8.14
CA ASN A 219 -26.45 8.97 -8.96
C ASN A 219 -27.23 10.29 -8.93
N VAL A 220 -27.35 10.92 -7.76
CA VAL A 220 -27.96 12.25 -7.66
C VAL A 220 -27.08 13.30 -8.36
N TYR A 221 -25.77 13.28 -8.14
CA TYR A 221 -24.86 14.27 -8.72
C TYR A 221 -24.82 14.25 -10.25
N HIS A 222 -24.83 13.06 -10.87
CA HIS A 222 -24.72 12.92 -12.33
C HIS A 222 -26.07 12.80 -13.04
N ASN A 223 -27.07 12.18 -12.41
CA ASN A 223 -28.34 11.82 -13.06
C ASN A 223 -29.55 12.51 -12.41
N ASN A 224 -29.37 13.31 -11.35
CA ASN A 224 -30.45 13.93 -10.56
C ASN A 224 -31.52 12.92 -10.10
N CYS A 225 -31.11 11.67 -9.85
CA CYS A 225 -32.02 10.59 -9.50
C CYS A 225 -31.85 10.17 -8.03
N ILE A 226 -32.91 10.38 -7.24
CA ILE A 226 -32.96 9.93 -5.85
C ILE A 226 -33.73 8.60 -5.72
N ILE A 227 -33.08 7.60 -5.14
CA ILE A 227 -33.69 6.29 -4.86
C ILE A 227 -34.15 6.30 -3.40
N ALA A 228 -35.32 5.71 -3.09
CA ALA A 228 -35.81 5.66 -1.73
C ALA A 228 -34.86 4.88 -0.79
N PRO A 229 -34.66 5.31 0.48
CA PRO A 229 -33.79 4.63 1.46
C PRO A 229 -34.11 3.14 1.63
N THR A 230 -35.39 2.77 1.58
CA THR A 230 -35.85 1.38 1.68
C THR A 230 -35.34 0.48 0.55
N VAL A 231 -35.20 1.01 -0.67
CA VAL A 231 -34.66 0.27 -1.82
C VAL A 231 -33.15 0.10 -1.69
N ILE A 232 -32.44 1.13 -1.23
CA ILE A 232 -31.01 1.04 -0.92
C ILE A 232 -30.75 -0.01 0.17
N ALA A 233 -31.52 0.01 1.27
CA ALA A 233 -31.42 -0.96 2.36
C ALA A 233 -31.62 -2.41 1.87
N ARG A 234 -32.60 -2.67 0.99
CA ARG A 234 -32.77 -3.99 0.37
C ARG A 234 -31.56 -4.41 -0.47
N GLY A 235 -30.94 -3.48 -1.19
CA GLY A 235 -29.70 -3.73 -1.94
C GLY A 235 -28.52 -4.07 -1.02
N ILE A 236 -28.46 -3.46 0.17
CA ILE A 236 -27.46 -3.78 1.21
C ILE A 236 -27.69 -5.20 1.74
N TYR A 237 -28.93 -5.58 2.07
CA TYR A 237 -29.23 -6.92 2.59
C TYR A 237 -28.83 -8.02 1.62
N ARG A 238 -29.09 -7.85 0.32
CA ARG A 238 -28.65 -8.81 -0.70
C ARG A 238 -27.12 -8.98 -0.69
N ASN A 239 -26.36 -7.90 -0.62
CA ASN A 239 -24.90 -8.01 -0.54
C ASN A 239 -24.46 -8.78 0.70
N VAL A 240 -25.13 -8.57 1.83
CA VAL A 240 -24.80 -9.24 3.11
C VAL A 240 -25.20 -10.73 3.09
N GLU A 241 -26.32 -11.09 2.47
CA GLU A 241 -26.82 -12.48 2.41
C GLU A 241 -26.01 -13.39 1.47
N TYR A 242 -25.37 -12.83 0.43
CA TYR A 242 -24.57 -13.58 -0.55
C TYR A 242 -23.03 -13.50 -0.31
N SER A 243 -22.59 -13.02 0.86
CA SER A 243 -21.17 -12.91 1.25
C SER A 243 -20.77 -13.99 2.26
#